data_AF-A0A7C4AFD4-F1
#
_entry.id   AF-A0A7C4AFD4-F1
#
_cell.length_a   1.000
_cell.length_b   1.000
_cell.length_c   1.000
_cell.angle_alpha   90.00
_cell.angle_beta   90.00
_cell.angle_gamma   90.00
#
_symmetry.space_group_name_H-M   'P 1'
#
loop_
_entity.id
_entity.type
_entity.pdbx_description
1 polymer ?
#
loop_
_entity_poly.entity_id
_entity_poly.type
_entity_poly.pdbx_seq_one_letter_code
_entity_poly.pdbx_strand_id
1 'polypeptide(L)' 'MQDVTDLSFWQLIAAFGGADVYFTEYFRVYPGASLDRGILRSITENPTGRPVVAQLMGNDVPALVQ' A
#
# COMPACT_ATOMS: atom_id res chain seq x y z
N MET A 1 5.78 5.34 -2.37
CA MET A 1 7.23 5.33 -2.70
C MET A 1 7.79 4.00 -2.24
N GLN A 2 8.29 3.18 -3.16
CA GLN A 2 8.80 1.85 -2.84
C GLN A 2 9.95 1.94 -1.83
N ASP A 3 9.93 1.07 -0.83
CA ASP A 3 10.87 0.93 0.29
C ASP A 3 10.98 2.18 1.18
N VAL A 4 10.00 3.09 1.11
CA VAL A 4 9.97 4.33 1.89
C VAL A 4 8.65 4.50 2.61
N THR A 5 7.52 4.36 1.92
CA THR A 5 6.19 4.64 2.50
C THR A 5 5.51 3.38 3.01
N ASP A 6 6.21 2.64 3.86
CA ASP A 6 5.67 1.47 4.57
C ASP A 6 4.81 1.89 5.78
N LEU A 7 4.23 0.91 6.49
CA LEU A 7 3.42 1.15 7.69
C LEU A 7 4.20 1.94 8.76
N SER A 8 5.49 1.65 8.95
CA SER A 8 6.32 2.32 9.96
C SER A 8 6.49 3.80 9.64
N PHE A 9 6.73 4.12 8.36
CA PHE A 9 6.78 5.49 7.88
C PHE A 9 5.44 6.20 8.09
N TRP A 10 4.31 5.54 7.82
CA TRP A 10 2.99 6.14 8.00
C TRP A 10 2.71 6.48 9.46
N GLN A 11 3.06 5.57 10.37
CA GLN A 11 2.97 5.79 11.82
C GLN A 11 3.84 6.97 12.26
N LEU A 12 5.06 7.09 11.71
CA LEU A 12 5.94 8.22 11.98
C LEU A 12 5.30 9.53 11.54
N ILE A 13 4.89 9.66 10.27
CA ILE A 13 4.36 10.93 9.75
C ILE A 13 3.01 11.30 10.36
N ALA A 14 2.24 10.34 10.87
CA ALA A 14 1.01 10.61 11.62
C ALA A 14 1.26 11.46 12.89
N ALA A 15 2.41 11.30 13.53
CA ALA A 15 2.83 12.15 14.66
C ALA A 15 3.13 13.60 14.25
N PHE A 16 3.33 13.86 12.96
CA PHE A 16 3.60 15.18 12.37
C PHE A 16 2.41 15.73 11.58
N GLY A 17 1.19 15.26 11.86
CA GLY A 17 -0.06 15.69 11.21
C GLY A 17 -0.59 14.70 10.16
N GLY A 18 0.25 13.78 9.68
CA GLY A 18 -0.12 12.75 8.73
C GLY A 18 -0.45 13.26 7.33
N ALA A 19 -0.96 12.35 6.50
CA ALA A 19 -1.48 12.67 5.18
C ALA A 19 -3.02 12.64 5.20
N ASP A 20 -3.65 13.37 4.27
CA ASP A 20 -5.10 13.27 4.06
C ASP A 20 -5.50 11.94 3.41
N VAL A 21 -4.60 11.38 2.60
CA VAL A 21 -4.72 10.06 1.96
C VAL A 21 -3.35 9.41 1.90
N TYR A 22 -3.30 8.10 2.13
CA TYR A 22 -2.09 7.30 2.01
C TYR A 22 -2.12 6.44 0.75
N PHE A 23 -0.98 6.31 0.09
CA PHE A 23 -0.79 5.38 -1.02
C PHE A 23 0.19 4.31 -0.58
N THR A 24 -0.21 3.03 -0.69
CA THR A 24 0.71 1.92 -0.43
C THR A 24 1.91 1.98 -1.36
N GLU A 25 2.96 1.25 -0.99
CA GLU A 25 3.88 0.73 -1.98
C GLU A 25 3.14 -0.11 -3.04
N TYR A 26 3.75 -0.36 -4.20
CA TYR A 26 3.02 -1.03 -5.26
C TYR A 26 3.00 -2.55 -5.04
N PHE A 27 1.83 -3.15 -5.12
CA PHE A 27 1.72 -4.58 -5.30
C PHE A 27 2.13 -4.93 -6.73
N ARG A 28 3.12 -5.80 -6.86
CA ARG A 28 3.51 -6.32 -8.17
C ARG A 28 2.48 -7.35 -8.63
N VAL A 29 1.85 -7.10 -9.77
CA VAL A 29 0.81 -7.96 -10.33
C VAL A 29 1.34 -8.69 -11.56
N TYR A 30 1.16 -10.01 -11.53
CA TYR A 30 1.45 -10.96 -12.61
C TYR A 30 0.55 -12.18 -12.42
N PRO A 31 0.39 -13.05 -13.44
CA PRO A 31 -0.43 -14.25 -13.29
C PRO A 31 0.01 -15.12 -12.10
N GLY A 32 -0.90 -15.37 -11.16
CA GLY A 32 -0.63 -16.13 -9.94
C GLY A 32 0.07 -15.35 -8.81
N ALA A 33 0.22 -14.03 -8.94
CA ALA A 33 0.73 -13.19 -7.86
C ALA A 33 -0.17 -13.25 -6.63
N SER A 34 0.45 -13.26 -5.44
CA SER A 34 -0.22 -13.02 -4.16
C SER A 34 0.14 -11.63 -3.65
N LEU A 35 -0.74 -11.01 -2.87
CA LEU A 35 -0.43 -9.74 -2.21
C LEU A 35 0.78 -9.88 -1.30
N ASP A 36 1.72 -8.94 -1.42
CA ASP A 36 2.84 -8.82 -0.49
C ASP A 36 2.31 -8.54 0.91
N ARG A 37 2.71 -9.34 1.89
CA ARG A 37 2.19 -9.22 3.26
C ARG A 37 2.67 -7.95 3.94
N GLY A 38 3.89 -7.49 3.66
CA GLY A 38 4.41 -6.24 4.22
C GLY A 38 3.60 -5.05 3.74
N ILE A 39 3.33 -4.98 2.43
CA ILE A 39 2.51 -3.90 1.85
C ILE A 39 1.06 -4.00 2.36
N LEU A 40 0.47 -5.21 2.43
CA LEU A 40 -0.89 -5.43 2.90
C LEU A 40 -1.11 -4.94 4.35
N ARG A 41 -0.09 -5.08 5.21
CA ARG A 41 -0.14 -4.57 6.60
C ARG A 41 -0.35 -3.06 6.66
N SER A 42 0.17 -2.30 5.68
CA SER A 42 -0.07 -0.87 5.57
C SER A 42 -1.56 -0.54 5.36
N ILE A 43 -2.37 -1.49 4.89
CA ILE A 43 -3.82 -1.31 4.78
C ILE A 43 -4.52 -1.83 6.04
N THR A 44 -4.22 -3.07 6.45
CA THR A 44 -5.00 -3.77 7.48
C THR A 44 -4.65 -3.34 8.91
N GLU A 45 -3.46 -2.79 9.13
CA GLU A 45 -2.94 -2.40 10.45
C GLU A 45 -2.74 -0.88 10.56
N ASN A 46 -3.21 -0.07 9.60
CA ASN A 46 -3.06 1.38 9.63
C ASN A 46 -3.91 2.01 10.76
N PRO A 47 -3.29 2.59 11.81
CA PRO A 47 -4.04 3.15 12.93
C PRO A 47 -4.54 4.58 12.67
N THR A 48 -4.20 5.19 11.53
CA THR A 48 -4.43 6.63 11.29
C THR A 48 -5.90 6.98 11.02
N GLY A 49 -6.72 5.98 10.67
CA GLY A 49 -8.12 6.20 10.26
C GLY A 49 -8.28 7.01 8.96
N ARG A 50 -7.18 7.27 8.24
CA ARG A 50 -7.18 8.00 6.98
C ARG A 50 -7.42 7.06 5.79
N PRO A 51 -8.04 7.55 4.70
CA PRO A 51 -8.20 6.76 3.48
C PRO A 51 -6.87 6.23 2.94
N VAL A 52 -6.90 5.00 2.40
CA VAL A 52 -5.76 4.33 1.80
C VAL A 52 -6.09 3.92 0.36
N VAL A 53 -5.18 4.20 -0.57
CA VAL A 53 -5.23 3.72 -1.96
C VAL A 53 -4.18 2.63 -2.14
N ALA A 54 -4.63 1.42 -2.50
CA ALA A 54 -3.73 0.34 -2.87
C ALA A 54 -3.19 0.56 -4.28
N GLN A 55 -1.87 0.72 -4.41
CA GLN A 55 -1.23 0.88 -5.71
C GLN A 55 -0.92 -0.49 -6.32
N LEU A 56 -1.38 -0.75 -7.54
CA LEU A 56 -1.07 -1.96 -8.30
C LEU A 56 -0.14 -1.61 -9.47
N MET A 57 0.84 -2.47 -9.76
CA MET A 57 1.73 -2.33 -10.92
C MET A 57 1.92 -3.67 -11.61
N GLY A 58 1.51 -3.75 -12.88
CA GLY A 58 1.62 -4.94 -13.71
C GLY A 58 1.32 -4.63 -15.17
N ASN A 59 1.63 -5.57 -16.05
CA ASN A 59 1.37 -5.47 -17.49
C ASN A 59 0.36 -6.52 -18.00
N ASP A 60 -0.16 -7.37 -17.11
CA ASP A 60 -1.19 -8.36 -17.43
C ASP A 60 -2.55 -7.82 -17.00
N VAL A 61 -3.37 -7.42 -17.99
CA VAL A 61 -4.69 -6.84 -17.73
C VAL A 61 -5.62 -7.83 -17.00
N PRO A 62 -5.72 -9.11 -17.40
CA PRO A 62 -6.55 -10.07 -16.66
C PRO A 62 -6.18 -10.16 -15.18
N ALA A 63 -4.90 -10.28 -14.83
CA ALA A 63 -4.48 -10.34 -13.43
C ALA A 63 -4.72 -9.03 -12.65
N LEU A 64 -4.80 -7.87 -13.31
CA LEU A 64 -5.07 -6.58 -12.67
C LEU A 64 -6.54 -6.34 -12.32
N VAL A 65 -7.47 -7.03 -12.98
CA VAL A 65 -8.92 -6.79 -12.85
C VAL A 65 -9.70 -7.98 -12.25
N GLN A 66 -8.98 -9.03 -11.85
CA GLN A 66 -9.54 -10.27 -11.29
C GLN A 66 -9.80 -10.20 -9.80
#